data_AF-A0A913X2W4-F1
#
_entry.id   AF-A0A913X2W4-F1
#
_cell.length_a   1.000
_cell.length_b   1.000
_cell.length_c   1.000
_cell.angle_alpha   90.00
_cell.angle_beta   90.00
_cell.angle_gamma   90.00
#
_symmetry.space_group_name_H-M   'P 1'
#
loop_
_entity.id
_entity.type
_entity.pdbx_description
1 polymer ?
#
loop_
_entity_poly.entity_id
_entity_poly.type
_entity_poly.pdbx_seq_one_letter_code
_entity_poly.pdbx_strand_id
1 'polypeptide(L)'
;MGIYGVLFLSLCLVLGASGVQPRRKPRERLSRTEKIAMIKKSPSYIADLKRLRPGQKMPSFCAYSEYGCCKDQNTFAEGKFGMSCEVKLCIDKTVAYCYFKRMRKHLYCGESMPDSKRCPYSCGHCSYPAPPIKRCLERNPAFGCCWDGLMPLGKHGRGCRPCMNIHEHTCALFKNVAGGCESGSWGIRTYMIKYCPLSCGFCEEANFSQLRQSRRRHQKQQIVKPRRG
;
A
#
# COMPACT_ATOMS: atom_id res chain seq x y z
N MET A 1 11.63 -49.21 77.00
CA MET A 1 11.67 -49.73 75.62
C MET A 1 10.90 -48.71 74.77
N GLY A 2 11.53 -47.74 74.10
CA GLY A 2 12.37 -47.90 72.90
C GLY A 2 11.45 -48.21 71.71
N ILE A 3 11.32 -47.43 70.63
CA ILE A 3 12.36 -46.89 69.74
C ILE A 3 11.74 -45.78 68.87
N TYR A 4 12.60 -44.81 68.51
CA TYR A 4 12.38 -43.67 67.60
C TYR A 4 12.08 -44.10 66.15
N GLY A 5 11.12 -43.43 65.49
CA GLY A 5 10.78 -43.60 64.08
C GLY A 5 10.98 -42.31 63.28
N VAL A 6 12.15 -42.22 62.66
CA VAL A 6 12.78 -41.13 61.90
C VAL A 6 11.89 -40.44 60.84
N LEU A 7 11.88 -39.10 60.87
CA LEU A 7 11.47 -38.20 59.79
C LEU A 7 12.39 -38.40 58.55
N PHE A 8 11.79 -38.63 57.38
CA PHE A 8 12.47 -38.46 56.08
C PHE A 8 11.83 -37.29 55.32
N LEU A 9 12.32 -36.08 55.61
CA LEU A 9 12.14 -34.89 54.78
C LEU A 9 13.04 -35.02 53.54
N SER A 10 12.48 -35.49 52.43
CA SER A 10 13.18 -35.49 51.14
C SER A 10 13.09 -34.09 50.51
N LEU A 11 14.11 -33.27 50.79
CA LEU A 11 14.31 -31.94 50.23
C LEU A 11 14.90 -32.07 48.81
N CYS A 12 14.04 -32.19 47.80
CA CYS A 12 14.48 -32.14 46.40
C CYS A 12 14.84 -30.69 46.01
N LEU A 13 16.10 -30.32 46.21
CA LEU A 13 16.74 -29.13 45.66
C LEU A 13 16.82 -29.24 44.13
N VAL A 14 15.80 -28.75 43.43
CA VAL A 14 15.84 -28.52 41.97
C VAL A 14 16.67 -27.27 41.72
N LEU A 15 17.98 -27.45 41.53
CA LEU A 15 18.87 -26.42 41.00
C LEU A 15 18.53 -26.21 39.53
N GLY A 16 17.58 -25.30 39.28
CA GLY A 16 17.21 -24.83 37.95
C GLY A 16 18.37 -24.04 37.34
N ALA A 17 19.19 -24.70 36.53
CA ALA A 17 20.15 -24.06 35.66
C ALA A 17 19.39 -23.19 34.66
N SER A 18 19.27 -21.90 34.97
CA SER A 18 18.75 -20.87 34.07
C SER A 18 19.72 -20.74 32.90
N GLY A 19 19.53 -21.55 31.87
CA GLY A 19 20.23 -21.42 30.60
C GLY A 19 19.93 -20.06 29.99
N VAL A 20 20.86 -19.11 30.15
CA VAL A 20 20.82 -17.81 29.50
C VAL A 20 20.85 -18.06 28.00
N GLN A 21 19.69 -18.03 27.35
CA GLN A 21 19.63 -18.12 25.90
C GLN A 21 20.45 -16.98 25.28
N PRO A 22 21.37 -17.26 24.35
CA PRO A 22 22.17 -16.22 23.72
C PRO A 22 21.23 -15.21 23.05
N ARG A 23 21.34 -13.93 23.44
CA ARG A 23 20.61 -12.82 22.82
C ARG A 23 20.88 -12.86 21.32
N ARG A 24 19.88 -13.27 20.54
CA ARG A 24 19.93 -13.20 19.08
C ARG A 24 20.18 -11.73 18.71
N LYS A 25 21.32 -11.45 18.08
CA LYS A 25 21.63 -10.11 17.56
C LYS A 25 20.46 -9.63 16.68
N PRO A 26 20.07 -8.35 16.76
CA PRO A 26 19.01 -7.81 15.93
C PRO A 26 19.34 -8.08 14.46
N ARG A 27 18.45 -8.81 13.77
CA ARG A 27 18.62 -9.16 12.35
C ARG A 27 18.54 -7.85 11.56
N GLU A 28 19.69 -7.38 11.08
CA GLU A 28 19.80 -6.15 10.31
C GLU A 28 18.83 -6.21 9.11
N ARG A 29 17.97 -5.20 8.99
CA ARG A 29 16.85 -5.22 8.04
C ARG A 29 17.37 -4.84 6.65
N LEU A 30 17.76 -5.84 5.86
CA LEU A 30 18.17 -5.66 4.47
C LEU A 30 17.18 -4.78 3.70
N SER A 31 17.71 -3.80 2.98
CA SER A 31 16.97 -2.94 2.08
C SER A 31 16.37 -3.74 0.91
N ARG A 32 15.40 -3.13 0.21
CA ARG A 32 14.76 -3.75 -0.95
C ARG A 32 15.76 -4.07 -2.07
N THR A 33 16.70 -3.17 -2.31
CA THR A 33 17.72 -3.31 -3.36
C THR A 33 18.67 -4.45 -3.06
N GLU A 34 19.11 -4.59 -1.81
CA GLU A 34 19.95 -5.70 -1.37
C GLU A 34 19.24 -7.05 -1.51
N LYS A 35 17.97 -7.13 -1.09
CA LYS A 35 17.15 -8.34 -1.27
C LYS A 35 17.06 -8.77 -2.73
N ILE A 36 16.79 -7.81 -3.62
CA ILE A 36 16.73 -8.08 -5.07
C ILE A 36 18.09 -8.53 -5.60
N ALA A 37 19.18 -7.88 -5.17
CA ALA A 37 20.53 -8.25 -5.59
C ALA A 37 20.90 -9.68 -5.17
N MET A 38 20.49 -10.11 -3.97
CA MET A 38 20.67 -11.50 -3.51
C MET A 38 19.85 -12.48 -4.35
N ILE A 39 18.58 -12.18 -4.63
CA ILE A 39 17.70 -13.04 -5.43
C ILE A 39 18.21 -13.19 -6.86
N LYS A 40 18.73 -12.13 -7.49
CA LYS A 40 19.29 -12.21 -8.84
C LYS A 40 20.46 -13.21 -8.95
N LYS A 41 21.13 -13.50 -7.84
CA LYS A 41 22.21 -14.48 -7.75
C LYS A 41 21.73 -15.88 -7.33
N SER A 42 20.45 -16.07 -7.03
CA SER A 42 19.94 -17.36 -6.56
C SER A 42 19.85 -18.38 -7.70
N PRO A 43 20.15 -19.67 -7.45
CA PRO A 43 20.03 -20.71 -8.46
C PRO A 43 18.62 -20.84 -9.05
N SER A 44 17.59 -20.68 -8.21
CA SER A 44 16.18 -20.75 -8.64
C SER A 44 15.83 -19.65 -9.63
N TYR A 45 16.23 -18.40 -9.35
CA TYR A 45 16.00 -17.27 -10.25
C TYR A 45 16.72 -17.46 -11.60
N ILE A 46 17.98 -17.90 -11.56
CA ILE A 46 18.77 -18.15 -12.77
C ILE A 46 18.16 -19.30 -13.59
N ALA A 47 17.67 -20.35 -12.93
CA ALA A 47 17.02 -21.48 -13.60
C ALA A 47 15.74 -21.07 -14.32
N ASP A 48 14.87 -20.29 -13.67
CA ASP A 48 13.62 -19.81 -14.28
C ASP A 48 13.90 -18.83 -15.42
N LEU A 49 14.94 -17.97 -15.28
CA LEU A 49 15.39 -17.09 -16.36
C LEU A 49 15.81 -17.84 -17.62
N LYS A 50 16.48 -18.99 -17.47
CA LYS A 50 16.87 -19.85 -18.60
C LYS A 50 15.68 -20.57 -19.25
N ARG A 51 14.57 -20.73 -18.54
CA ARG A 51 13.37 -21.45 -19.02
C ARG A 51 12.34 -20.55 -19.71
N LEU A 52 12.48 -19.23 -19.59
CA LEU A 52 11.52 -18.28 -20.18
C LEU A 52 11.50 -18.39 -21.70
N ARG A 53 10.30 -18.59 -22.24
CA ARG A 53 9.99 -18.51 -23.67
C ARG A 53 9.58 -17.10 -24.06
N PRO A 54 9.69 -16.72 -25.35
CA PRO A 54 9.15 -15.45 -25.84
C PRO A 54 7.69 -15.25 -25.41
N GLY A 55 7.39 -14.07 -24.87
CA GLY A 55 6.05 -13.72 -24.36
C GLY A 55 5.76 -14.13 -22.92
N GLN A 56 6.59 -14.96 -22.28
CA GLN A 56 6.43 -15.28 -20.86
C GLN A 56 6.96 -14.16 -19.96
N LYS A 57 6.28 -13.94 -18.83
CA LYS A 57 6.71 -12.98 -17.79
C LYS A 57 7.42 -13.73 -16.67
N MET A 58 8.57 -13.21 -16.26
CA MET A 58 9.26 -13.67 -15.07
C MET A 58 8.35 -13.52 -13.84
N PRO A 59 8.35 -14.48 -12.90
CA PRO A 59 7.84 -14.24 -11.56
C PRO A 59 8.51 -13.02 -10.93
N SER A 60 7.77 -12.30 -10.09
CA SER A 60 8.34 -11.17 -9.36
C SER A 60 9.44 -11.62 -8.40
N PHE A 61 10.37 -10.72 -8.06
CA PHE A 61 11.48 -11.06 -7.16
C PHE A 61 11.01 -11.59 -5.80
N CYS A 62 9.89 -11.11 -5.26
CA CYS A 62 9.38 -11.60 -3.98
C CYS A 62 8.98 -13.08 -4.01
N ALA A 63 8.67 -13.65 -5.18
CA ALA A 63 8.34 -15.07 -5.30
C ALA A 63 9.52 -15.98 -4.91
N TYR A 64 10.75 -15.49 -5.04
CA TYR A 64 11.97 -16.18 -4.67
C TYR A 64 12.45 -15.88 -3.24
N SER A 65 11.69 -15.08 -2.48
CA SER A 65 12.02 -14.79 -1.08
C SER A 65 11.45 -15.86 -0.13
N GLU A 66 12.02 -15.97 1.07
CA GLU A 66 11.66 -16.99 2.08
C GLU A 66 10.14 -17.07 2.35
N TYR A 67 9.44 -15.93 2.34
CA TYR A 67 8.01 -15.84 2.66
C TYR A 67 7.13 -15.47 1.46
N GLY A 68 7.70 -15.37 0.26
CA GLY A 68 6.96 -15.04 -0.95
C GLY A 68 6.53 -13.57 -1.05
N CYS A 69 5.46 -13.35 -1.83
CA CYS A 69 4.91 -12.03 -2.11
C CYS A 69 3.67 -11.71 -1.28
N CYS A 70 3.45 -10.43 -1.04
CA CYS A 70 2.16 -9.90 -0.64
C CYS A 70 1.13 -10.01 -1.80
N LYS A 71 -0.13 -9.67 -1.52
CA LYS A 71 -1.25 -9.75 -2.49
C LYS A 71 -1.03 -8.93 -3.77
N ASP A 72 -0.17 -7.93 -3.73
CA ASP A 72 0.22 -7.13 -4.88
C ASP A 72 1.22 -7.84 -5.82
N GLN A 73 1.62 -9.06 -5.48
CA GLN A 73 2.60 -9.90 -6.17
C GLN A 73 3.96 -9.22 -6.37
N ASN A 74 4.26 -8.13 -5.64
CA ASN A 74 5.46 -7.32 -5.85
C ASN A 74 6.17 -6.96 -4.54
N THR A 75 5.44 -6.87 -3.44
CA THR A 75 5.98 -6.53 -2.14
C THR A 75 6.45 -7.79 -1.41
N PHE A 76 7.66 -7.74 -0.85
CA PHE A 76 8.22 -8.83 -0.04
C PHE A 76 7.45 -9.01 1.27
N ALA A 77 6.94 -10.22 1.51
CA ALA A 77 6.41 -10.61 2.81
C ALA A 77 7.55 -10.74 3.84
N GLU A 78 7.31 -10.36 5.10
CA GLU A 78 8.32 -10.47 6.17
C GLU A 78 8.15 -11.68 7.06
N GLY A 79 7.05 -12.41 6.93
CA GLY A 79 6.82 -13.63 7.68
C GLY A 79 5.82 -14.55 7.00
N LYS A 80 5.69 -15.75 7.56
CA LYS A 80 4.73 -16.78 7.12
C LYS A 80 3.33 -16.20 6.99
N PHE A 81 2.56 -16.70 6.02
CA PHE A 81 1.19 -16.27 5.74
C PHE A 81 1.04 -14.78 5.40
N GLY A 82 2.11 -14.14 4.90
CA GLY A 82 2.06 -12.73 4.49
C GLY A 82 2.04 -11.74 5.65
N MET A 83 2.59 -12.12 6.82
CA MET A 83 2.73 -11.19 7.94
C MET A 83 3.41 -9.89 7.50
N SER A 84 2.91 -8.75 7.98
CA SER A 84 3.29 -7.36 7.67
C SER A 84 2.83 -6.82 6.31
N CYS A 85 2.29 -7.65 5.43
CA CYS A 85 1.77 -7.18 4.15
C CYS A 85 0.65 -6.17 4.33
N GLU A 86 -0.12 -6.28 5.42
CA GLU A 86 -1.20 -5.35 5.73
C GLU A 86 -0.71 -3.92 5.96
N VAL A 87 0.42 -3.78 6.66
CA VAL A 87 1.03 -2.47 6.94
C VAL A 87 1.69 -1.94 5.68
N LYS A 88 2.43 -2.79 4.96
CA LYS A 88 3.16 -2.38 3.74
C LYS A 88 2.25 -1.98 2.59
N LEU A 89 1.18 -2.74 2.37
CA LEU A 89 0.18 -2.43 1.33
C LEU A 89 -0.86 -1.41 1.80
N CYS A 90 -0.77 -1.00 3.07
CA CYS A 90 -1.70 -0.12 3.73
C CYS A 90 -3.15 -0.59 3.54
N ILE A 91 -3.46 -1.77 4.08
CA ILE A 91 -4.78 -2.39 4.02
C ILE A 91 -5.31 -2.72 5.39
N ASP A 92 -6.63 -2.67 5.50
CA ASP A 92 -7.33 -3.15 6.69
C ASP A 92 -7.34 -4.68 6.72
N LYS A 93 -7.03 -5.27 7.88
CA LYS A 93 -7.10 -6.73 8.08
C LYS A 93 -8.51 -7.25 7.85
N THR A 94 -9.50 -6.49 8.30
CA THR A 94 -10.93 -6.79 8.18
C THR A 94 -11.65 -5.59 7.56
N VAL A 95 -11.60 -5.50 6.23
CA VAL A 95 -12.05 -4.32 5.48
C VAL A 95 -13.49 -3.92 5.81
N ALA A 96 -14.43 -4.86 5.82
CA ALA A 96 -15.84 -4.57 6.13
C ALA A 96 -16.01 -4.00 7.55
N TYR A 97 -15.39 -4.64 8.55
CA TYR A 97 -15.42 -4.18 9.95
C TYR A 97 -14.88 -2.75 10.09
N CYS A 98 -13.72 -2.47 9.50
CA CYS A 98 -13.08 -1.16 9.58
C CYS A 98 -13.92 -0.08 8.88
N TYR A 99 -14.45 -0.41 7.69
CA TYR A 99 -15.34 0.48 6.95
C TYR A 99 -16.61 0.83 7.73
N PHE A 100 -17.33 -0.16 8.26
CA PHE A 100 -18.56 0.09 9.00
C PHE A 100 -18.33 0.91 10.27
N LYS A 101 -17.26 0.64 11.02
CA LYS A 101 -16.92 1.44 12.21
C LYS A 101 -16.52 2.87 11.84
N ARG A 102 -15.76 3.06 10.75
CA ARG A 102 -15.42 4.41 10.23
C ARG A 102 -16.67 5.19 9.86
N MET A 103 -17.59 4.58 9.09
CA MET A 103 -18.84 5.20 8.68
C MET A 103 -19.74 5.59 9.86
N ARG A 104 -19.79 4.75 10.90
CA ARG A 104 -20.52 5.03 12.14
C ARG A 104 -19.80 5.97 13.10
N LYS A 105 -18.60 6.47 12.76
CA LYS A 105 -17.72 7.27 13.64
C LYS A 105 -17.37 6.55 14.96
N HIS A 106 -17.32 5.22 14.94
CA HIS A 106 -17.00 4.37 16.09
C HIS A 106 -15.62 3.69 15.94
N LEU A 107 -14.78 4.15 15.00
CA LEU A 107 -13.45 3.59 14.80
C LEU A 107 -12.45 4.27 15.76
N TYR A 108 -11.81 3.50 16.64
CA TYR A 108 -10.92 4.04 17.67
C TYR A 108 -9.44 3.84 17.31
N CYS A 109 -8.80 4.89 16.81
CA CYS A 109 -7.45 4.81 16.24
C CYS A 109 -6.30 5.13 17.21
N GLY A 110 -6.52 5.04 18.52
CA GLY A 110 -5.44 5.18 19.52
C GLY A 110 -4.43 4.05 19.43
N GLU A 111 -3.15 4.32 19.72
CA GLU A 111 -2.02 3.38 19.54
C GLU A 111 -2.21 2.02 20.24
N SER A 112 -2.87 2.02 21.40
CA SER A 112 -3.15 0.81 22.18
C SER A 112 -4.48 0.13 21.83
N MET A 113 -5.25 0.68 20.90
CA MET A 113 -6.59 0.18 20.59
C MET A 113 -6.55 -0.98 19.58
N PRO A 114 -7.44 -1.98 19.71
CA PRO A 114 -7.53 -3.09 18.76
C PRO A 114 -7.79 -2.64 17.31
N ASP A 115 -8.54 -1.57 17.13
CA ASP A 115 -8.88 -1.01 15.82
C ASP A 115 -7.65 -0.44 15.12
N SER A 116 -6.73 0.23 15.82
CA SER A 116 -5.47 0.74 15.23
C SER A 116 -4.66 -0.36 14.55
N LYS A 117 -4.52 -1.53 15.20
CA LYS A 117 -3.79 -2.69 14.67
C LYS A 117 -4.52 -3.42 13.55
N ARG A 118 -5.86 -3.36 13.54
CA ARG A 118 -6.71 -4.08 12.59
C ARG A 118 -7.04 -3.25 11.35
N CYS A 119 -7.08 -1.93 11.51
CA CYS A 119 -7.56 -0.97 10.53
C CYS A 119 -6.52 0.10 10.18
N PRO A 120 -5.26 -0.27 9.84
CA PRO A 120 -4.19 0.71 9.64
C PRO A 120 -4.50 1.72 8.54
N TYR A 121 -5.25 1.33 7.51
CA TYR A 121 -5.66 2.25 6.45
C TYR A 121 -6.80 3.15 6.90
N SER A 122 -7.88 2.57 7.45
CA SER A 122 -9.04 3.36 7.89
C SER A 122 -8.68 4.33 9.03
N CYS A 123 -7.67 4.01 9.84
CA CYS A 123 -7.11 4.87 10.88
C CYS A 123 -6.04 5.86 10.39
N GLY A 124 -5.61 5.80 9.13
CA GLY A 124 -4.60 6.70 8.58
C GLY A 124 -3.17 6.48 9.10
N HIS A 125 -2.88 5.33 9.72
CA HIS A 125 -1.52 4.99 10.18
C HIS A 125 -0.55 4.69 9.03
N CYS A 126 -1.08 4.49 7.84
CA CYS A 126 -0.32 4.32 6.63
C CYS A 126 -0.97 5.12 5.50
N SER A 127 -0.19 5.43 4.48
CA SER A 127 -0.67 6.09 3.28
C SER A 127 -0.49 5.18 2.07
N TYR A 128 -1.57 4.92 1.35
CA TYR A 128 -1.50 4.28 0.05
C TYR A 128 -0.99 5.29 -0.99
N PRO A 129 -0.25 4.89 -2.03
CA PRO A 129 0.21 5.80 -3.07
C PRO A 129 -0.95 6.62 -3.63
N ALA A 130 -0.78 7.94 -3.68
CA ALA A 130 -1.80 8.82 -4.20
C ALA A 130 -2.22 8.39 -5.62
N PRO A 131 -3.52 8.54 -5.98
CA PRO A 131 -3.99 8.28 -7.33
C PRO A 131 -3.09 8.95 -8.37
N PRO A 132 -2.90 8.35 -9.56
CA PRO A 132 -2.01 8.89 -10.58
C PRO A 132 -2.24 10.38 -10.89
N ILE A 133 -3.50 10.82 -10.93
CA ILE A 133 -3.84 12.23 -11.14
C ILE A 133 -3.27 13.15 -10.06
N LYS A 134 -3.39 12.82 -8.77
CA LYS A 134 -2.86 13.66 -7.68
C LYS A 134 -1.35 13.84 -7.79
N ARG A 135 -0.62 12.75 -8.08
CA ARG A 135 0.84 12.77 -8.31
C ARG A 135 1.22 13.62 -9.53
N CYS A 136 0.39 13.65 -10.56
CA CYS A 136 0.60 14.53 -11.70
C CYS A 136 0.35 16.00 -11.33
N LEU A 137 -0.74 16.30 -10.62
CA LEU A 137 -1.11 17.65 -10.22
C LEU A 137 -0.06 18.31 -9.32
N GLU A 138 0.60 17.53 -8.46
CA GLU A 138 1.74 17.97 -7.64
C GLU A 138 2.90 18.51 -8.49
N ARG A 139 3.10 18.01 -9.70
CA ARG A 139 4.13 18.50 -10.64
C ARG A 139 3.74 19.80 -11.35
N ASN A 140 2.47 20.19 -11.25
CA ASN A 140 1.91 21.39 -11.87
C ASN A 140 2.28 21.56 -13.37
N PRO A 141 2.03 20.55 -14.23
CA PRO A 141 2.40 20.61 -15.65
C PRO A 141 1.61 21.66 -16.41
N ALA A 142 2.19 22.26 -17.45
CA ALA A 142 1.65 23.45 -18.12
C ALA A 142 0.23 23.30 -18.71
N PHE A 143 -0.19 22.09 -19.06
CA PHE A 143 -1.48 21.79 -19.70
C PHE A 143 -2.43 20.96 -18.83
N GLY A 144 -2.12 20.85 -17.53
CA GLY A 144 -2.88 20.03 -16.58
C GLY A 144 -2.53 18.55 -16.69
N CYS A 145 -3.39 17.71 -16.10
CA CYS A 145 -3.18 16.28 -16.00
C CYS A 145 -4.37 15.52 -16.57
N CYS A 146 -4.09 14.39 -17.23
CA CYS A 146 -5.11 13.39 -17.53
C CYS A 146 -5.53 12.66 -16.24
N TRP A 147 -6.71 12.03 -16.23
CA TRP A 147 -7.22 11.29 -15.06
C TRP A 147 -6.33 10.09 -14.68
N ASP A 148 -5.61 9.53 -15.65
CA ASP A 148 -4.65 8.44 -15.47
C ASP A 148 -3.26 8.92 -15.01
N GLY A 149 -3.11 10.23 -14.75
CA GLY A 149 -1.87 10.84 -14.29
C GLY A 149 -0.83 11.09 -15.39
N LEU A 150 -1.17 10.87 -16.65
CA LEU A 150 -0.30 11.24 -17.76
C LEU A 150 -0.39 12.74 -18.07
N MET A 151 0.68 13.28 -18.65
CA MET A 151 0.68 14.64 -19.18
C MET A 151 0.01 14.64 -20.55
N PRO A 152 -0.93 15.56 -20.82
CA PRO A 152 -1.52 15.68 -22.14
C PRO A 152 -0.47 16.15 -23.15
N LEU A 153 -0.64 15.73 -24.41
CA LEU A 153 0.18 16.15 -25.55
C LEU A 153 -0.08 17.61 -25.93
N GLY A 154 -1.19 18.21 -25.48
CA GLY A 154 -1.48 19.61 -25.71
C GLY A 154 -2.63 20.16 -24.86
N LYS A 155 -3.04 21.39 -25.18
CA LYS A 155 -4.19 22.06 -24.54
C LYS A 155 -5.48 21.23 -24.61
N HIS A 156 -6.39 21.49 -23.67
CA HIS A 156 -7.71 20.83 -23.56
C HIS A 156 -7.63 19.30 -23.42
N GLY A 157 -6.55 18.79 -22.82
CA GLY A 157 -6.41 17.34 -22.61
C GLY A 157 -6.16 16.55 -23.90
N ARG A 158 -5.63 17.17 -24.96
CA ARG A 158 -5.26 16.43 -26.19
C ARG A 158 -4.29 15.29 -25.85
N GLY A 159 -4.58 14.09 -26.33
CA GLY A 159 -3.83 12.87 -26.00
C GLY A 159 -4.24 12.19 -24.70
N CYS A 160 -5.14 12.78 -23.90
CA CYS A 160 -5.75 12.08 -22.78
C CYS A 160 -6.76 11.03 -23.28
N ARG A 161 -6.84 9.93 -22.53
CA ARG A 161 -7.91 8.95 -22.71
C ARG A 161 -9.25 9.54 -22.25
N PRO A 162 -10.37 9.14 -22.87
CA PRO A 162 -11.69 9.59 -22.41
C PRO A 162 -11.90 9.20 -20.95
N CYS A 163 -12.53 10.10 -20.19
CA CYS A 163 -12.75 9.87 -18.77
C CYS A 163 -14.10 9.18 -18.55
N MET A 164 -14.06 7.86 -18.53
CA MET A 164 -15.24 7.02 -18.31
C MET A 164 -14.84 5.78 -17.51
N ASN A 165 -15.81 5.17 -16.84
CA ASN A 165 -15.61 3.86 -16.22
C ASN A 165 -15.39 2.81 -17.30
N ILE A 166 -14.29 2.07 -17.23
CA ILE A 166 -13.98 1.00 -18.20
C ILE A 166 -14.95 -0.19 -18.01
N HIS A 167 -15.34 -0.46 -16.76
CA HIS A 167 -16.24 -1.55 -16.39
C HIS A 167 -17.41 -1.01 -15.57
N GLU A 168 -18.38 -0.36 -16.22
CA GLU A 168 -19.44 0.41 -15.56
C GLU A 168 -20.17 -0.35 -14.44
N HIS A 169 -20.66 -1.56 -14.73
CA HIS A 169 -21.36 -2.39 -13.73
C HIS A 169 -20.48 -2.73 -12.52
N THR A 170 -19.23 -3.15 -12.75
CA THR A 170 -18.30 -3.48 -11.67
C THR A 170 -17.92 -2.24 -10.85
N CYS A 171 -17.75 -1.10 -11.52
CA CYS A 171 -17.48 0.17 -10.87
C CYS A 171 -18.66 0.63 -10.00
N ALA A 172 -19.90 0.44 -10.46
CA ALA A 172 -21.11 0.73 -9.68
C ALA A 172 -21.22 -0.17 -8.44
N LEU A 173 -20.95 -1.48 -8.61
CA LEU A 173 -20.94 -2.44 -7.50
C LEU A 173 -19.89 -2.06 -6.45
N PHE A 174 -18.63 -1.87 -6.87
CA PHE A 174 -17.54 -1.59 -5.94
C PHE A 174 -17.55 -0.20 -5.34
N LYS A 175 -18.22 0.78 -5.96
CA LYS A 175 -18.40 2.13 -5.37
C LYS A 175 -18.99 2.05 -3.96
N ASN A 176 -19.94 1.14 -3.74
CA ASN A 176 -20.65 0.99 -2.47
C ASN A 176 -20.09 -0.14 -1.58
N VAL A 177 -19.21 -0.99 -2.12
CA VAL A 177 -18.61 -2.09 -1.34
C VAL A 177 -17.39 -1.58 -0.58
N ALA A 178 -17.54 -1.50 0.74
CA ALA A 178 -16.46 -1.24 1.68
C ALA A 178 -15.62 0.02 1.34
N GLY A 179 -16.29 1.07 0.82
CA GLY A 179 -15.70 2.39 0.56
C GLY A 179 -15.14 2.60 -0.84
N GLY A 180 -15.19 1.61 -1.75
CA GLY A 180 -14.80 1.76 -3.15
C GLY A 180 -13.39 2.33 -3.35
N CYS A 181 -13.30 3.57 -3.84
CA CYS A 181 -12.04 4.26 -4.10
C CYS A 181 -11.24 4.55 -2.81
N GLU A 182 -11.93 4.63 -1.66
CA GLU A 182 -11.35 4.75 -0.32
C GLU A 182 -11.50 3.47 0.49
N SER A 183 -11.48 2.32 -0.21
CA SER A 183 -11.56 1.03 0.47
C SER A 183 -10.25 0.69 1.18
N GLY A 184 -10.37 0.06 2.35
CA GLY A 184 -9.24 -0.59 3.03
C GLY A 184 -8.74 -1.86 2.33
N SER A 185 -9.42 -2.34 1.28
CA SER A 185 -8.97 -3.46 0.46
C SER A 185 -8.04 -2.99 -0.65
N TRP A 186 -6.83 -3.57 -0.74
CA TRP A 186 -5.90 -3.29 -1.85
C TRP A 186 -6.54 -3.58 -3.21
N GLY A 187 -7.17 -4.76 -3.36
CA GLY A 187 -7.75 -5.17 -4.64
C GLY A 187 -8.87 -4.24 -5.13
N ILE A 188 -9.84 -3.92 -4.26
CA ILE A 188 -10.96 -3.03 -4.60
C ILE A 188 -10.42 -1.64 -4.92
N ARG A 189 -9.58 -1.08 -4.03
CA ARG A 189 -9.04 0.27 -4.20
C ARG A 189 -8.21 0.39 -5.48
N THR A 190 -7.28 -0.53 -5.73
CA THR A 190 -6.45 -0.51 -6.94
C THR A 190 -7.29 -0.68 -8.20
N TYR A 191 -8.31 -1.55 -8.17
CA TYR A 191 -9.24 -1.71 -9.29
C TYR A 191 -10.01 -0.41 -9.57
N MET A 192 -10.63 0.17 -8.54
CA MET A 192 -11.40 1.41 -8.65
C MET A 192 -10.54 2.56 -9.17
N ILE A 193 -9.32 2.71 -8.65
CA ILE A 193 -8.40 3.76 -9.09
C ILE A 193 -8.02 3.60 -10.57
N LYS A 194 -7.83 2.36 -11.03
CA LYS A 194 -7.33 2.06 -12.37
C LYS A 194 -8.41 2.08 -13.44
N TYR A 195 -9.62 1.60 -13.11
CA TYR A 195 -10.66 1.33 -14.09
C TYR A 195 -11.95 2.15 -13.90
N CYS A 196 -12.09 2.86 -12.78
CA CYS A 196 -13.32 3.57 -12.43
C CYS A 196 -13.09 5.07 -12.15
N PRO A 197 -12.44 5.82 -13.07
CA PRO A 197 -12.08 7.21 -12.81
C PRO A 197 -13.30 8.12 -12.62
N LEU A 198 -14.42 7.82 -13.29
CA LEU A 198 -15.66 8.58 -13.14
C LEU A 198 -16.28 8.31 -11.76
N SER A 199 -16.42 7.04 -11.37
CA SER A 199 -16.95 6.69 -10.05
C SER A 199 -16.10 7.21 -8.88
N CYS A 200 -14.80 7.38 -9.09
CA CYS A 200 -13.87 7.94 -8.11
C CYS A 200 -13.71 9.46 -8.17
N GLY A 201 -14.40 10.17 -9.08
CA GLY A 201 -14.32 11.62 -9.19
C GLY A 201 -13.04 12.17 -9.83
N PHE A 202 -12.18 11.32 -10.39
CA PHE A 202 -10.91 11.75 -11.00
C PHE A 202 -11.10 12.57 -12.28
N CYS A 203 -12.24 12.40 -12.95
CA CYS A 203 -12.59 13.17 -14.14
C CYS A 203 -12.75 14.66 -13.83
N GLU A 204 -13.39 14.99 -12.70
CA GLU A 204 -13.62 16.37 -12.29
C GLU A 204 -12.30 17.03 -11.88
N GLU A 205 -11.47 16.33 -11.10
CA GLU A 205 -10.13 16.77 -10.72
C GLU A 205 -9.27 17.14 -11.95
N ALA A 206 -9.36 16.33 -13.03
CA ALA A 206 -8.64 16.59 -14.28
C ALA A 206 -9.14 17.87 -14.96
N ASN A 207 -10.45 18.08 -15.02
CA ASN A 207 -11.06 19.25 -15.67
C ASN A 207 -10.76 20.56 -14.92
N PHE A 208 -10.85 20.56 -13.59
CA PHE A 208 -10.54 21.76 -12.79
C PHE A 208 -9.08 22.20 -12.91
N SER A 209 -8.15 21.26 -13.14
CA SER A 209 -6.74 21.59 -13.35
C SER A 209 -6.51 22.45 -14.59
N GLN A 210 -7.25 22.19 -15.68
CA GLN A 210 -7.16 22.95 -16.93
C GLN A 210 -7.69 24.38 -16.77
N LEU A 211 -8.77 24.56 -15.99
CA LEU A 211 -9.38 25.86 -15.73
C LEU A 211 -8.51 26.75 -14.84
N ARG A 212 -7.94 26.20 -13.74
CA ARG A 212 -7.06 26.96 -12.84
C ARG A 212 -5.80 27.48 -13.53
N GLN A 213 -5.24 26.70 -14.46
CA GLN A 213 -4.04 27.12 -15.20
C GLN A 213 -4.33 28.20 -16.24
N SER A 214 -5.49 28.13 -16.89
CA SER A 214 -5.94 29.18 -17.82
C SER A 214 -6.06 30.53 -17.11
N ARG A 215 -6.63 30.56 -15.89
CA ARG A 215 -6.72 31.78 -15.08
C ARG A 215 -5.35 32.35 -14.67
N ARG A 216 -4.40 31.50 -14.24
CA ARG A 216 -3.05 31.95 -13.86
C ARG A 216 -2.26 32.55 -15.02
N ARG A 217 -2.43 32.03 -16.24
CA ARG A 217 -1.78 32.60 -17.45
C ARG A 217 -2.36 33.97 -17.79
N HIS A 218 -3.69 34.14 -17.71
CA HIS A 218 -4.32 35.44 -17.90
C HIS A 218 -3.87 36.46 -16.85
N GLN A 219 -3.74 36.06 -15.58
CA GLN A 219 -3.24 36.96 -14.53
C GLN A 219 -1.78 37.38 -14.75
N LYS A 220 -0.90 36.46 -15.17
CA LYS A 220 0.50 36.82 -15.49
C LYS A 220 0.62 37.74 -16.71
N GLN A 221 -0.26 37.62 -17.71
CA GLN A 221 -0.25 38.51 -18.88
C GLN A 221 -0.76 39.93 -18.55
N GLN A 222 -1.62 40.09 -17.53
CA GLN A 222 -2.10 41.42 -17.12
C GLN A 222 -1.09 42.20 -16.24
N ILE A 223 -0.13 41.51 -15.62
CA ILE A 223 0.91 42.14 -14.78
C ILE A 223 2.08 42.69 -15.62
N VAL A 224 2.24 42.23 -16.87
CA VAL A 224 3.25 42.75 -17.82
C VAL A 224 2.60 43.78 -18.76
N LYS A 225 2.02 44.84 -18.20
CA LYS A 225 1.78 46.07 -18.97
C LYS A 225 2.87 47.08 -18.58
N PRO A 226 3.76 47.47 -19.50
CA PRO A 226 4.75 48.50 -19.22
C PRO A 226 4.02 49.81 -18.90
N ARG A 227 4.36 50.44 -17.77
CA ARG A 227 4.07 51.86 -17.53
C ARG A 227 4.78 52.63 -18.63
N ARG A 228 4.03 53.12 -19.61
CA ARG A 228 4.50 54.14 -20.54
C ARG A 228 4.61 55.44 -19.72
N GLY A 229 5.84 55.86 -19.46
CA GLY A 229 6.17 57.25 -19.15
C GLY A 229 6.37 58.02 -20.46
#